data_AF-A0A973DGC9-F1
#
_entry.id   AF-A0A973DGC9-F1
#
_cell.length_a   1.000
_cell.length_b   1.000
_cell.length_c   1.000
_cell.angle_alpha   90.00
_cell.angle_beta   90.00
_cell.angle_gamma   90.00
#
_symmetry.space_group_name_H-M   'P 1'
#
loop_
_entity.id
_entity.type
_entity.pdbx_description
1 polymer ?
#
loop_
_entity_poly.entity_id
_entity_poly.type
_entity_poly.pdbx_seq_one_letter_code
_entity_poly.pdbx_strand_id
1 'polypeptide(L)'
;MITLSAEQCRIIGVMLEKETTTPEQYPLSPNGILIGCNQKSNREPVMSLSEGDIQNLIDELVQMNQLMVDQKASSRVNKYFHRFCNTEFGSLQFTPQQRAIICV
;
A
#
# COMPACT_ATOMS: atom_id res chain seq x y z
N MET A 1 2.56 18.66 -4.23
CA MET A 1 3.15 18.15 -2.98
C MET A 1 2.19 17.07 -2.48
N ILE A 2 2.66 15.84 -2.27
CA ILE A 2 1.82 14.75 -1.79
C ILE A 2 1.78 14.87 -0.26
N THR A 3 0.58 14.92 0.30
CA THR A 3 0.35 14.94 1.75
C THR A 3 -0.56 13.76 2.07
N LEU A 4 -0.09 12.86 2.93
CA LEU A 4 -0.81 11.66 3.34
C LEU A 4 -1.14 11.74 4.83
N SER A 5 -2.30 11.21 5.23
CA SER A 5 -2.61 10.97 6.65
C SER A 5 -1.71 9.88 7.24
N ALA A 6 -1.72 9.73 8.56
CA ALA A 6 -0.98 8.67 9.22
C ALA A 6 -1.44 7.26 8.77
N GLU A 7 -2.74 7.03 8.59
CA GLU A 7 -3.24 5.73 8.12
C GLU A 7 -2.96 5.51 6.62
N GLN A 8 -3.02 6.57 5.80
CA GLN A 8 -2.66 6.50 4.39
C GLN A 8 -1.17 6.16 4.21
N CYS A 9 -0.28 6.81 4.98
CA CYS A 9 1.14 6.46 5.05
C CYS A 9 1.33 4.99 5.45
N ARG A 10 0.57 4.49 6.43
CA ARG A 10 0.61 3.09 6.84
C ARG A 10 0.30 2.14 5.68
N ILE A 11 -0.77 2.40 4.92
CA ILE A 11 -1.14 1.57 3.77
C ILE A 11 -0.04 1.59 2.71
N ILE A 12 0.50 2.77 2.36
CA ILE A 12 1.58 2.86 1.38
C ILE A 12 2.83 2.10 1.86
N GLY A 13 3.22 2.24 3.13
CA GLY A 13 4.32 1.48 3.72
C GLY A 13 4.11 -0.03 3.63
N VAL A 14 2.91 -0.52 3.95
CA VAL A 14 2.54 -1.94 3.79
C VAL A 14 2.69 -2.40 2.34
N MET A 15 2.22 -1.60 1.39
CA MET A 15 2.31 -1.95 -0.04
C MET A 15 3.77 -2.05 -0.51
N LEU A 16 4.62 -1.09 -0.12
CA LEU A 16 6.05 -1.08 -0.44
C LEU A 16 6.80 -2.26 0.20
N GLU A 17 6.47 -2.57 1.46
CA GLU A 17 7.02 -3.70 2.20
C GLU A 17 6.69 -5.00 1.47
N LYS A 18 5.40 -5.26 1.25
CA LYS A 18 4.93 -6.55 0.72
C LYS A 18 5.28 -6.77 -0.75
N GLU A 19 5.39 -5.73 -1.56
CA GLU A 19 5.92 -5.87 -2.92
C GLU A 19 7.37 -6.41 -2.90
N THR A 20 8.16 -6.04 -1.88
CA THR A 20 9.56 -6.46 -1.76
C THR A 20 9.71 -7.79 -1.04
N THR A 21 9.06 -7.94 0.11
CA THR A 21 9.31 -9.07 1.02
C THR A 21 8.45 -10.30 0.71
N THR A 22 7.29 -10.10 0.08
CA THR A 22 6.31 -11.16 -0.23
C THR A 22 5.70 -10.94 -1.61
N PRO A 23 6.53 -10.90 -2.69
CA PRO A 23 6.07 -10.59 -4.04
C PRO A 23 5.02 -11.57 -4.57
N GLU A 24 4.98 -12.79 -4.06
CA GLU A 24 3.98 -13.81 -4.41
C GLU A 24 2.55 -13.45 -3.97
N GLN A 25 2.40 -12.58 -2.98
CA GLN A 25 1.11 -12.12 -2.49
C GLN A 25 0.67 -10.82 -3.13
N TYR A 26 1.60 -10.09 -3.76
CA TYR A 26 1.36 -8.80 -4.38
C TYR A 26 0.85 -8.97 -5.83
N PRO A 27 -0.16 -8.22 -6.30
CA PRO A 27 -0.88 -7.13 -5.61
C PRO A 27 -1.82 -7.60 -4.48
N LEU A 28 -2.01 -6.74 -3.48
CA LEU A 28 -2.74 -7.08 -2.25
C LEU A 28 -4.26 -6.86 -2.39
N SER A 29 -5.06 -7.72 -1.76
CA SER A 29 -6.48 -7.48 -1.55
C SER A 29 -6.70 -6.52 -0.36
N PRO A 30 -7.92 -5.95 -0.17
CA PRO A 30 -8.23 -5.14 1.01
C PRO A 30 -7.92 -5.84 2.33
N ASN A 31 -8.22 -7.15 2.43
CA ASN A 31 -7.88 -7.94 3.61
C ASN A 31 -6.36 -8.10 3.80
N GLY A 32 -5.60 -8.25 2.71
CA GLY A 32 -4.14 -8.28 2.78
C GLY A 32 -3.55 -6.97 3.31
N ILE A 33 -4.12 -5.84 2.87
CA ILE A 33 -3.76 -4.50 3.37
C ILE A 33 -4.11 -4.36 4.85
N LEU A 34 -5.32 -4.77 5.26
CA LEU A 34 -5.77 -4.74 6.65
C LEU A 34 -4.82 -5.51 7.58
N ILE A 35 -4.51 -6.76 7.23
CA ILE A 35 -3.60 -7.61 8.01
C ILE A 35 -2.21 -6.96 8.11
N GLY A 36 -1.71 -6.40 7.00
CA GLY A 36 -0.45 -5.69 6.99
C GLY A 36 -0.45 -4.43 7.87
N CYS A 37 -1.53 -3.65 7.87
CA CYS A 37 -1.63 -2.41 8.65
C CYS A 37 -1.68 -2.67 10.16
N ASN A 38 -2.38 -3.75 10.56
CA ASN A 38 -2.61 -4.14 11.95
C ASN A 38 -1.57 -5.15 12.47
N GLN A 39 -0.47 -5.39 11.74
CA GLN A 39 0.59 -6.30 12.16
C GLN A 39 1.22 -5.82 13.48
N LYS A 40 1.50 -6.74 14.42
CA LYS A 40 2.07 -6.41 15.74
C LYS A 40 3.58 -6.13 15.72
N SER A 41 4.26 -6.60 14.67
CA SER A 41 5.70 -6.42 14.46
C SER A 41 5.94 -5.42 13.34
N ASN A 42 7.03 -4.67 13.41
CA ASN A 42 7.44 -3.69 12.39
C ASN A 42 6.38 -2.62 12.12
N ARG A 43 5.63 -2.23 13.15
CA ARG A 43 4.63 -1.15 13.11
C ARG A 43 4.76 -0.29 14.35
N GLU A 44 4.96 1.01 14.14
CA GLU A 44 4.96 2.02 15.19
C GLU A 44 4.15 3.24 14.72
N PRO A 45 3.04 3.61 15.39
CA PRO A 45 2.35 2.83 16.42
C PRO A 45 1.66 1.59 15.83
N VAL A 46 1.44 0.57 16.66
CA VAL A 46 0.55 -0.56 16.30
C VAL A 46 -0.87 -0.01 16.15
N MET A 47 -1.50 -0.29 15.00
CA MET A 47 -2.86 0.17 14.69
C MET A 47 -3.86 -1.00 14.81
N SER A 48 -5.15 -0.64 14.91
CA SER A 48 -6.27 -1.57 14.89
C SER A 48 -7.39 -1.02 14.02
N LEU A 49 -7.12 -0.89 12.72
CA LEU A 49 -8.08 -0.42 11.72
C LEU A 49 -9.16 -1.46 11.47
N SER A 50 -10.38 -1.02 11.15
CA SER A 50 -11.46 -1.90 10.71
C SER A 50 -11.43 -2.12 9.19
N GLU A 51 -12.20 -3.10 8.70
CA GLU A 51 -12.39 -3.30 7.25
C GLU A 51 -12.98 -2.06 6.57
N GLY A 52 -13.92 -1.37 7.24
CA GLY A 52 -14.51 -0.13 6.73
C GLY A 52 -13.49 1.01 6.61
N ASP A 53 -12.62 1.16 7.60
CA ASP A 53 -11.55 2.18 7.57
C ASP A 53 -10.59 1.91 6.40
N ILE A 54 -10.17 0.65 6.23
CA ILE A 54 -9.28 0.26 5.13
C ILE A 54 -9.92 0.51 3.77
N GLN A 55 -11.21 0.18 3.59
CA GLN A 55 -11.88 0.43 2.31
C GLN A 55 -11.94 1.92 1.98
N ASN A 56 -12.33 2.76 2.96
CA ASN A 56 -12.36 4.22 2.79
C ASN A 56 -10.97 4.78 2.42
N LEU A 57 -9.93 4.36 3.14
CA LEU A 57 -8.55 4.80 2.89
C LEU A 57 -8.01 4.33 1.53
N ILE A 58 -8.38 3.11 1.10
CA ILE A 58 -8.04 2.61 -0.24
C ILE A 58 -8.71 3.50 -1.30
N ASP A 59 -10.00 3.80 -1.13
CA ASP A 59 -10.75 4.61 -2.10
C ASP A 59 -10.17 6.04 -2.20
N GLU A 60 -9.80 6.65 -1.07
CA GLU A 60 -9.07 7.93 -1.04
C GLU A 60 -7.73 7.84 -1.77
N LEU A 61 -6.91 6.82 -1.49
CA LEU A 61 -5.61 6.63 -2.13
C LEU A 61 -5.72 6.35 -3.63
N VAL A 62 -6.78 5.68 -4.08
CA VAL A 62 -7.08 5.48 -5.50
C VAL A 62 -7.45 6.82 -6.15
N GLN A 63 -8.29 7.64 -5.52
CA GLN A 63 -8.62 8.98 -6.01
C GLN A 63 -7.36 9.87 -6.10
N MET A 64 -6.43 9.71 -5.16
CA MET A 64 -5.13 10.40 -5.15
C MET A 64 -4.09 9.80 -6.12
N ASN A 65 -4.46 8.79 -6.92
CA ASN A 65 -3.57 8.04 -7.81
C ASN A 65 -2.35 7.40 -7.12
N GLN A 66 -2.45 7.10 -5.82
CA GLN A 66 -1.41 6.43 -5.05
C GLN A 66 -1.59 4.91 -5.03
N LEU A 67 -2.81 4.42 -5.24
CA LEU A 67 -3.13 3.01 -5.48
C LEU A 67 -3.87 2.85 -6.80
N MET A 68 -3.81 1.66 -7.40
CA MET A 68 -4.58 1.31 -8.59
C MET A 68 -5.00 -0.14 -8.55
N VAL A 69 -6.18 -0.44 -9.10
CA VAL A 69 -6.74 -1.79 -9.18
C VAL A 69 -6.02 -2.57 -10.29
N ASP A 70 -5.59 -3.78 -9.98
CA ASP A 70 -5.11 -4.73 -10.99
C ASP A 70 -6.29 -5.32 -11.77
N GLN A 71 -6.53 -4.75 -12.97
CA GLN A 71 -7.61 -5.18 -13.87
C GLN A 71 -7.34 -6.53 -14.54
N LYS A 72 -6.13 -7.08 -14.43
CA LYS A 72 -5.77 -8.37 -15.06
C LYS A 72 -6.22 -9.57 -14.22
N ALA A 73 -6.53 -9.36 -12.95
CA ALA A 73 -7.01 -10.41 -12.08
C ALA A 73 -8.49 -10.73 -12.40
N SER A 74 -8.75 -11.90 -13.01
CA SER A 74 -10.11 -12.49 -13.17
C SER A 74 -10.67 -13.03 -11.83
N SER A 75 -10.34 -12.34 -10.74
CA SER A 75 -10.75 -12.67 -9.38
C SER A 75 -11.99 -11.84 -9.03
N ARG A 76 -12.91 -12.43 -8.26
CA ARG A 76 -14.06 -11.69 -7.70
C ARG A 76 -13.64 -10.59 -6.72
N VAL A 77 -12.41 -10.65 -6.22
CA VAL A 77 -11.85 -9.72 -5.25
C VAL A 77 -10.84 -8.82 -5.95
N ASN A 78 -11.08 -7.51 -5.90
CA ASN A 78 -10.14 -6.51 -6.37
C ASN A 78 -8.82 -6.60 -5.61
N LYS A 79 -7.71 -6.53 -6.36
CA LYS A 79 -6.37 -6.40 -5.82
C LYS A 79 -5.80 -5.05 -6.24
N TYR A 80 -4.93 -4.50 -5.40
CA TYR A 80 -4.39 -3.15 -5.56
C TYR A 80 -2.87 -3.22 -5.62
N PHE A 81 -2.27 -2.41 -6.48
CA PHE A 81 -0.84 -2.13 -6.51
C PHE A 81 -0.60 -0.64 -6.22
N HIS A 82 0.56 -0.32 -5.66
CA HIS A 82 0.93 1.06 -5.39
C HIS A 82 1.41 1.77 -6.64
N ARG A 83 1.18 3.08 -6.67
CA ARG A 83 1.73 4.00 -7.67
C ARG A 83 2.65 5.07 -7.09
N PHE A 84 2.92 4.99 -5.79
CA PHE A 84 3.69 5.96 -5.02
C PHE A 84 5.08 6.28 -5.61
N CYS A 85 5.84 5.26 -5.99
CA CYS A 85 7.17 5.43 -6.58
C CYS A 85 7.44 4.40 -7.68
N ASN A 86 8.46 4.65 -8.49
CA ASN A 86 8.99 3.73 -9.50
C ASN A 86 7.94 3.28 -10.54
N THR A 87 6.98 4.16 -10.83
CA THR A 87 5.99 3.94 -11.90
C THR A 87 6.38 4.66 -13.18
N GLU A 88 5.84 4.22 -14.32
CA GLU A 88 6.16 4.77 -15.65
C GLU A 88 5.93 6.29 -15.75
N PHE A 89 4.93 6.82 -15.04
CA PHE A 89 4.54 8.23 -15.07
C PHE A 89 4.80 8.95 -13.74
N GLY A 90 5.44 8.29 -12.77
CA GLY A 90 5.72 8.84 -11.45
C GLY A 90 7.00 9.66 -11.44
N SER A 91 6.95 10.84 -10.81
CA SER A 91 8.14 11.68 -10.61
C SER A 91 9.08 11.16 -9.52
N LEU A 92 8.58 10.32 -8.61
CA LEU A 92 9.37 9.72 -7.54
C LEU A 92 10.02 8.42 -8.03
N GLN A 93 11.33 8.49 -8.22
CA GLN A 93 12.18 7.36 -8.61
C GLN A 93 13.21 7.12 -7.51
N PHE A 94 13.14 5.96 -6.87
CA PHE A 94 13.98 5.56 -5.76
C PHE A 94 14.76 4.30 -6.11
N THR A 95 16.04 4.27 -5.71
CA THR A 95 16.81 3.02 -5.71
C THR A 95 16.21 2.02 -4.71
N PRO A 96 16.51 0.71 -4.82
CA PRO A 96 16.07 -0.27 -3.83
C PRO A 96 16.43 0.12 -2.39
N GLN A 97 17.61 0.72 -2.18
CA GLN A 97 18.07 1.16 -0.86
C GLN A 97 17.27 2.37 -0.35
N GLN A 98 16.99 3.35 -1.21
CA GLN A 98 16.16 4.51 -0.85
C GLN A 98 14.73 4.07 -0.53
N ARG A 99 14.16 3.16 -1.32
CA ARG A 99 12.83 2.60 -1.08
C ARG A 99 12.78 1.84 0.23
N ALA A 100 13.81 1.07 0.55
CA ALA A 100 13.90 0.37 1.84
C ALA A 100 13.89 1.36 3.01
N ILE A 101 14.64 2.46 2.93
CA ILE A 101 14.64 3.49 3.98
C ILE A 101 13.27 4.14 4.15
N ILE A 102 12.54 4.40 3.06
CA ILE A 102 11.19 4.98 3.10
C ILE A 102 10.17 4.01 3.71
N CYS A 103 10.41 2.70 3.58
CA CYS A 103 9.51 1.64 4.04
C CYS A 103 9.62 1.34 5.55
N VAL A 104 10.73 1.72 6.19
CA VAL A 104 11.06 1.38 7.60
C VAL A 104 10.35 2.30 8.59
#